data_AF-A0A2D7MII5-F1
#
_entry.id   AF-A0A2D7MII5-F1
#
_cell.length_a   1.000
_cell.length_b   1.000
_cell.length_c   1.000
_cell.angle_alpha   90.00
_cell.angle_beta   90.00
_cell.angle_gamma   90.00
#
_symmetry.space_group_name_H-M   'P 1'
#
loop_
_entity.id
_entity.type
_entity.pdbx_description
1 polymer ?
#
loop_
_entity_poly.entity_id
_entity_poly.type
_entity_poly.pdbx_seq_one_letter_code
_entity_poly.pdbx_strand_id
1 'polypeptide(L)'
;MMNTLNLMHVDSMEMEEFRDIIADNAVSDSGPLASGTSKQFGNDCSIEAIEHKMLEPLKMESDYLLHTQAELNIKIQIIWEIEDEEYMHLSNCYSPIEMYFEDNGDGPFDDGPNFDPRDNSNWEEWLVDFGINEDPYENE
;
A
#
# COMPACT_ATOMS: atom_id res chain seq x y z
N MET A 1 10.78 10.70 14.94
CA MET A 1 9.89 11.24 13.91
C MET A 1 10.55 10.88 12.60
N MET A 2 10.03 9.85 11.93
CA MET A 2 10.39 9.62 10.53
C MET A 2 9.88 10.81 9.73
N ASN A 3 10.72 11.31 8.82
CA ASN A 3 10.36 12.35 7.86
C ASN A 3 9.61 11.65 6.72
N THR A 4 8.39 11.17 6.96
CA THR A 4 7.64 10.36 6.00
C THR A 4 6.70 11.23 5.19
N LEU A 5 6.79 11.11 3.86
CA LEU A 5 5.87 11.73 2.92
C LEU A 5 4.49 11.07 3.09
N ASN A 6 3.46 11.85 3.44
CA ASN A 6 2.08 11.35 3.37
C ASN A 6 1.65 11.32 1.90
N LEU A 7 1.52 10.12 1.35
CA LEU A 7 1.15 9.90 -0.05
C LEU A 7 -0.23 10.48 -0.40
N MET A 8 -1.13 10.64 0.58
CA MET A 8 -2.45 11.26 0.36
C MET A 8 -2.36 12.73 -0.03
N HIS A 9 -1.22 13.39 0.19
CA HIS A 9 -0.99 14.79 -0.22
C HIS A 9 -0.31 14.93 -1.59
N VAL A 10 0.03 13.82 -2.24
CA VAL A 10 0.66 13.83 -3.56
C VAL A 10 -0.43 13.84 -4.64
N ASP A 11 -0.52 14.98 -5.33
CA ASP A 11 -1.47 15.21 -6.42
C ASP A 11 -0.91 14.67 -7.75
N SER A 12 -1.15 13.40 -8.01
CA SER A 12 -0.81 12.69 -9.25
C SER A 12 -1.81 11.56 -9.48
N MET A 13 -2.22 11.36 -10.74
CA MET A 13 -3.13 10.27 -11.15
C MET A 13 -2.53 8.90 -10.84
N GLU A 14 -1.29 8.65 -11.23
CA GLU A 14 -0.60 7.37 -10.96
C GLU A 14 -0.46 7.11 -9.46
N MET A 15 -0.27 8.16 -8.65
CA MET A 15 -0.19 8.02 -7.21
C MET A 15 -1.57 7.74 -6.60
N GLU A 16 -2.64 8.34 -7.13
CA GLU A 16 -4.01 8.01 -6.72
C GLU A 16 -4.32 6.54 -6.99
N GLU A 17 -4.03 6.06 -8.20
CA GLU A 17 -4.25 4.67 -8.58
C GLU A 17 -3.38 3.70 -7.77
N PHE A 18 -2.13 4.06 -7.49
CA PHE A 18 -1.26 3.29 -6.58
C PHE A 18 -1.88 3.18 -5.18
N ARG A 19 -2.31 4.30 -4.58
CA ARG A 19 -2.90 4.30 -3.24
C ARG A 19 -4.19 3.50 -3.19
N ASP A 20 -5.02 3.62 -4.23
CA ASP A 20 -6.30 2.88 -4.32
C ASP A 20 -6.05 1.38 -4.39
N ILE A 21 -5.13 0.92 -5.23
CA ILE A 21 -4.78 -0.51 -5.32
C ILE A 21 -4.25 -1.03 -3.98
N ILE A 22 -3.38 -0.27 -3.31
CA ILE A 22 -2.85 -0.65 -2.01
C ILE A 22 -3.96 -0.71 -0.96
N ALA A 23 -4.85 0.28 -0.90
CA ALA A 23 -5.95 0.33 0.06
C ALA A 23 -6.97 -0.79 -0.18
N ASP A 24 -7.36 -1.03 -1.44
CA ASP A 24 -8.31 -2.07 -1.84
C ASP A 24 -7.78 -3.49 -1.54
N ASN A 25 -6.46 -3.67 -1.59
CA ASN A 25 -5.82 -4.93 -1.26
C ASN A 25 -5.49 -5.08 0.23
N ALA A 26 -5.38 -3.99 0.98
CA ALA A 26 -5.21 -3.99 2.44
C ALA A 26 -6.48 -4.40 3.21
N VAL A 27 -7.64 -4.48 2.52
CA VAL A 27 -8.93 -4.91 3.06
C VAL A 27 -9.48 -6.18 2.39
N SER A 28 -10.37 -6.84 3.13
CA SER A 28 -11.19 -7.99 2.76
C SER A 28 -12.67 -7.65 2.92
N ASP A 29 -13.58 -8.51 2.48
CA ASP A 29 -15.03 -8.33 2.69
C ASP A 29 -15.42 -8.08 4.16
N SER A 30 -14.57 -8.53 5.10
CA SER A 30 -14.77 -8.41 6.55
C SER A 30 -13.99 -7.25 7.22
N GLY A 31 -13.49 -6.28 6.44
CA GLY A 31 -12.61 -5.20 6.92
C GLY A 31 -11.13 -5.48 6.63
N PRO A 32 -10.18 -4.81 7.31
CA PRO A 32 -8.75 -4.99 7.13
C PRO A 32 -8.33 -6.46 7.13
N LEU A 33 -7.33 -6.80 6.31
CA LEU A 33 -6.73 -8.14 6.32
C LEU A 33 -6.33 -8.52 7.75
N ALA A 34 -6.51 -9.79 8.14
CA ALA A 34 -6.08 -10.22 9.46
C ALA A 34 -4.55 -10.22 9.56
N SER A 35 -4.01 -9.81 10.71
CA SER A 35 -2.56 -9.82 10.94
C SER A 35 -1.94 -11.22 10.71
N GLY A 36 -0.82 -11.26 9.99
CA GLY A 36 -0.16 -12.47 9.53
C GLY A 36 -0.78 -13.13 8.28
N THR A 37 -1.74 -12.46 7.64
CA THR A 37 -2.31 -12.91 6.35
C THR A 37 -1.87 -12.01 5.21
N SER A 38 -1.83 -12.56 4.01
CA SER A 38 -1.51 -11.83 2.78
C SER A 38 -2.58 -12.00 1.72
N LYS A 39 -2.69 -11.01 0.83
CA LYS A 39 -3.55 -11.02 -0.34
C LYS A 39 -2.68 -10.80 -1.58
N GLN A 40 -2.80 -11.71 -2.55
CA GLN A 40 -2.15 -11.56 -3.85
C GLN A 40 -2.97 -10.65 -4.76
N PHE A 41 -2.27 -9.86 -5.55
CA PHE A 41 -2.81 -9.02 -6.62
C PHE A 41 -1.75 -8.87 -7.71
N GLY A 42 -2.08 -8.22 -8.83
CA GLY A 42 -1.18 -7.80 -9.92
C GLY A 42 0.19 -8.50 -10.08
N ASN A 43 0.39 -9.24 -11.17
CA ASN A 43 1.67 -9.86 -11.56
C ASN A 43 2.57 -10.35 -10.39
N ASP A 44 2.10 -11.33 -9.63
CA ASP A 44 2.82 -11.92 -8.47
C ASP A 44 3.13 -10.97 -7.30
N CYS A 45 2.45 -9.82 -7.22
CA CYS A 45 2.49 -8.94 -6.06
C CYS A 45 1.61 -9.44 -4.91
N SER A 46 1.93 -9.02 -3.69
CA SER A 46 1.09 -9.27 -2.54
C SER A 46 1.27 -8.21 -1.46
N ILE A 47 0.23 -8.05 -0.63
CA ILE A 47 0.28 -7.23 0.58
C ILE A 47 0.00 -8.12 1.80
N GLU A 48 0.84 -8.01 2.81
CA GLU A 48 0.77 -8.76 4.06
C GLU A 48 0.43 -7.81 5.21
N ALA A 49 -0.61 -8.13 5.98
CA ALA A 49 -0.95 -7.36 7.18
C ALA A 49 -0.06 -7.76 8.35
N ILE A 50 0.58 -6.78 8.99
CA ILE A 50 1.50 -7.00 10.11
C ILE A 50 0.77 -6.75 11.43
N GLU A 51 0.22 -5.56 11.61
CA GLU A 51 -0.54 -5.22 12.81
C GLU A 51 -1.57 -4.11 12.55
N HIS A 52 -2.57 -4.05 13.44
CA HIS A 52 -3.57 -2.99 13.47
C HIS A 52 -3.70 -2.45 14.87
N LYS A 53 -3.83 -1.14 14.99
CA LYS A 53 -3.91 -0.44 16.26
C LYS A 53 -4.94 0.68 16.19
N MET A 54 -5.97 0.58 17.01
CA MET A 54 -6.91 1.69 17.19
C MET A 54 -6.18 2.87 17.83
N LEU A 55 -6.20 4.02 17.16
CA LEU A 55 -5.70 5.28 17.69
C LEU A 55 -6.81 6.01 18.45
N GLU A 56 -8.03 5.97 17.89
CA GLU A 56 -9.28 6.50 18.43
C GLU A 56 -10.43 5.55 18.03
N PRO A 57 -11.66 5.69 18.56
CA PRO A 57 -12.76 4.76 18.27
C PRO A 57 -13.03 4.54 16.78
N LEU A 58 -12.86 5.59 15.96
CA LEU A 58 -13.09 5.57 14.52
C LEU A 58 -11.81 5.88 13.71
N LYS A 59 -10.63 5.69 14.31
CA LYS A 59 -9.34 5.93 13.66
C LYS A 59 -8.37 4.80 13.96
N MET A 60 -7.84 4.16 12.92
CA MET A 60 -7.00 2.99 13.03
C MET A 60 -5.70 3.16 12.26
N GLU A 61 -4.59 2.80 12.87
CA GLU A 61 -3.28 2.64 12.24
C GLU A 61 -3.10 1.18 11.84
N SER A 62 -2.56 0.92 10.66
CA SER A 62 -2.30 -0.43 10.18
C SER A 62 -0.99 -0.48 9.41
N ASP A 63 -0.17 -1.45 9.75
CA ASP A 63 1.13 -1.68 9.14
C ASP A 63 1.07 -2.92 8.25
N TYR A 64 1.64 -2.78 7.06
CA TYR A 64 1.67 -3.79 6.02
C TYR A 64 3.07 -3.93 5.42
N LEU A 65 3.34 -5.10 4.84
CA LEU A 65 4.44 -5.32 3.92
C LEU A 65 3.89 -5.53 2.51
N LEU A 66 4.32 -4.68 1.59
CA LEU A 66 4.15 -4.84 0.16
C LEU A 66 5.31 -5.68 -0.38
N HIS A 67 4.97 -6.67 -1.18
CA HIS A 67 5.89 -7.55 -1.89
C HIS A 67 5.56 -7.45 -3.37
N THR A 68 6.52 -6.99 -4.16
CA THR A 68 6.46 -6.92 -5.61
C THR A 68 7.36 -8.00 -6.22
N GLN A 69 7.37 -8.14 -7.54
CA GLN A 69 8.28 -9.06 -8.20
C GLN A 69 9.75 -8.63 -8.02
N ALA A 70 10.02 -7.33 -8.16
CA ALA A 70 11.36 -6.76 -8.08
C ALA A 70 11.88 -6.61 -6.65
N GLU A 71 10.97 -6.39 -5.69
CA GLU A 71 11.32 -5.98 -4.34
C GLU A 71 10.34 -6.47 -3.27
N LEU A 72 10.87 -6.88 -2.11
CA LEU A 72 10.11 -7.48 -1.01
C LEU A 72 10.19 -6.65 0.28
N ASN A 73 9.18 -6.79 1.14
CA ASN A 73 9.13 -6.15 2.46
C ASN A 73 9.18 -4.61 2.44
N ILE A 74 8.61 -4.00 1.40
CA ILE A 74 8.35 -2.57 1.37
C ILE A 74 7.29 -2.28 2.43
N LYS A 75 7.56 -1.36 3.34
CA LYS A 75 6.60 -1.04 4.40
C LYS A 75 5.56 -0.07 3.87
N ILE A 76 4.31 -0.38 4.17
CA ILE A 76 3.17 0.52 3.97
C ILE A 76 2.49 0.71 5.31
N GLN A 77 2.30 1.96 5.73
CA GLN A 77 1.43 2.28 6.86
C GLN A 77 0.21 3.03 6.34
N ILE A 78 -0.97 2.62 6.76
CA ILE A 78 -2.23 3.27 6.43
C ILE A 78 -2.91 3.71 7.71
N ILE A 79 -3.31 4.98 7.75
CA ILE A 79 -4.21 5.51 8.76
C ILE A 79 -5.60 5.57 8.14
N TRP A 80 -6.51 4.82 8.73
CA TRP A 80 -7.89 4.69 8.30
C TRP A 80 -8.80 5.58 9.15
N GLU A 81 -9.72 6.27 8.49
CA GLU A 81 -10.96 6.74 9.10
C GLU A 81 -12.04 5.68 8.89
N ILE A 82 -12.79 5.41 9.96
CA ILE A 82 -13.87 4.42 9.99
C ILE A 82 -15.19 5.19 10.05
N GLU A 83 -16.12 4.92 9.14
CA GLU A 83 -17.39 5.67 9.08
C GLU A 83 -18.24 5.49 10.36
N ASP A 84 -18.42 4.23 10.80
CA ASP A 84 -19.21 3.88 11.98
C ASP A 84 -18.69 2.58 12.63
N GLU A 85 -18.74 2.51 13.97
CA GLU A 85 -18.39 1.31 14.74
C GLU A 85 -19.28 0.11 14.36
N GLU A 86 -20.56 0.35 14.02
CA GLU A 86 -21.50 -0.71 13.62
C GLU A 86 -21.04 -1.44 12.35
N TYR A 87 -20.35 -0.73 11.45
CA TYR A 87 -19.96 -1.24 10.12
C TYR A 87 -18.48 -1.60 10.00
N MET A 88 -17.71 -1.66 11.09
CA MET A 88 -16.29 -2.08 11.10
C MET A 88 -16.04 -3.48 10.51
N HIS A 89 -17.08 -4.28 10.33
CA HIS A 89 -16.99 -5.58 9.70
C HIS A 89 -17.15 -5.53 8.17
N LEU A 90 -17.22 -4.34 7.56
CA LEU A 90 -17.36 -4.13 6.12
C LEU A 90 -16.15 -3.35 5.59
N SER A 91 -15.54 -3.81 4.49
CA SER A 91 -14.38 -3.14 3.86
C SER A 91 -14.66 -1.67 3.51
N ASN A 92 -15.83 -1.38 2.96
CA ASN A 92 -16.19 -0.06 2.48
C ASN A 92 -16.41 0.98 3.60
N CYS A 93 -16.33 0.58 4.86
CA CYS A 93 -16.35 1.49 6.01
C CYS A 93 -14.98 2.13 6.28
N TYR A 94 -13.91 1.63 5.65
CA TYR A 94 -12.53 2.08 5.86
C TYR A 94 -12.08 3.02 4.74
N SER A 95 -11.82 4.27 5.08
CA SER A 95 -11.27 5.26 4.15
C SER A 95 -9.81 5.58 4.52
N PRO A 96 -8.83 5.43 3.63
CA PRO A 96 -7.46 5.83 3.91
C PRO A 96 -7.37 7.36 3.97
N ILE A 97 -6.89 7.90 5.09
CA ILE A 97 -6.71 9.36 5.29
C ILE A 97 -5.25 9.77 5.37
N GLU A 98 -4.36 8.83 5.70
CA GLU A 98 -2.91 9.00 5.59
C GLU A 98 -2.32 7.68 5.09
N MET A 99 -1.32 7.75 4.21
CA MET A 99 -0.60 6.58 3.74
C MET A 99 0.89 6.92 3.66
N TYR A 100 1.73 6.04 4.19
CA TYR A 100 3.17 6.20 4.23
C TYR A 100 3.84 4.99 3.60
N PHE A 101 4.91 5.25 2.86
CA PHE A 101 5.73 4.26 2.20
C PHE A 101 7.15 4.34 2.77
N GLU A 102 7.76 3.19 3.02
CA GLU A 102 9.19 3.06 3.33
C GLU A 102 9.72 1.79 2.67
N ASP A 103 10.47 1.98 1.61
CA ASP A 103 11.41 1.02 1.10
C ASP A 103 12.72 1.16 1.91
N ASN A 104 13.26 0.04 2.42
CA ASN A 104 14.46 0.04 3.25
C ASN A 104 15.76 0.13 2.43
N GLY A 105 15.68 0.08 1.09
CA GLY A 105 16.81 0.09 0.17
C GLY A 105 17.60 -1.22 0.18
N ASP A 106 16.91 -2.34 0.42
CA ASP A 106 17.52 -3.68 0.44
C ASP A 106 17.46 -4.36 -0.94
N GLY A 107 16.90 -3.70 -1.96
CA GLY A 107 16.86 -4.15 -3.34
C GLY A 107 18.21 -4.06 -4.06
N PRO A 108 18.37 -4.79 -5.18
CA PRO A 108 19.64 -4.86 -5.91
C PRO A 108 20.07 -3.55 -6.58
N PHE A 109 19.18 -2.54 -6.64
CA PHE A 109 19.37 -1.29 -7.37
C PHE A 109 19.16 -0.03 -6.51
N ASP A 110 19.00 -0.17 -5.19
CA ASP A 110 18.69 0.98 -4.33
C ASP A 110 19.94 1.68 -3.80
N ASP A 111 19.85 3.01 -3.68
CA ASP A 111 20.87 3.88 -3.11
C ASP A 111 20.63 4.19 -1.61
N GLY A 112 19.72 3.44 -0.97
CA GLY A 112 19.33 3.57 0.44
C GLY A 112 17.81 3.66 0.63
N PRO A 113 17.33 3.90 1.86
CA PRO A 113 15.89 3.95 2.14
C PRO A 113 15.18 5.03 1.32
N ASN A 114 13.99 4.69 0.83
CA ASN A 114 13.14 5.55 0.02
C ASN A 114 11.73 5.71 0.65
N PHE A 115 11.21 6.93 0.65
CA PHE A 115 9.91 7.29 1.24
C PHE A 115 8.89 7.81 0.21
N ASP A 116 9.29 7.94 -1.05
CA ASP A 116 8.41 8.29 -2.17
C ASP A 116 8.51 7.17 -3.21
N PRO A 117 7.46 6.37 -3.46
CA PRO A 117 7.57 5.21 -4.34
C PRO A 117 8.02 5.58 -5.76
N ARG A 118 7.85 6.83 -6.20
CA ARG A 118 8.30 7.33 -7.50
C ARG A 118 9.82 7.49 -7.62
N ASP A 119 10.51 7.60 -6.49
CA ASP A 119 11.97 7.65 -6.44
C ASP A 119 12.57 6.23 -6.45
N ASN A 120 11.76 5.17 -6.40
CA ASN A 120 12.25 3.78 -6.51
C ASN A 120 12.52 3.45 -7.97
N SER A 121 13.62 2.74 -8.23
CA SER A 121 14.04 2.38 -9.58
C SER A 121 13.06 1.46 -10.33
N ASN A 122 12.18 0.77 -9.59
CA ASN A 122 11.16 -0.14 -10.11
C ASN A 122 9.76 0.51 -10.21
N TRP A 123 9.61 1.82 -9.96
CA TRP A 123 8.32 2.51 -9.98
C TRP A 123 7.48 2.22 -11.24
N GLU A 124 8.09 2.35 -12.42
CA GLU A 124 7.41 2.12 -13.69
C GLU A 124 6.97 0.65 -13.87
N GLU A 125 7.77 -0.29 -13.35
CA GLU A 125 7.44 -1.72 -13.35
C GLU A 125 6.25 -2.00 -12.43
N TRP A 126 6.23 -1.41 -11.24
CA TRP A 126 5.10 -1.55 -10.31
C TRP A 126 3.80 -1.02 -10.90
N LEU A 127 3.83 0.10 -11.63
CA LEU A 127 2.65 0.62 -12.30
C LEU A 127 2.10 -0.38 -13.33
N VAL A 128 2.96 -1.09 -14.04
CA VAL A 128 2.54 -2.15 -14.98
C VAL A 128 2.04 -3.37 -14.22
N ASP A 129 2.79 -3.87 -13.24
CA ASP A 129 2.45 -5.05 -12.45
C ASP A 129 1.10 -4.91 -11.76
N PHE A 130 0.80 -3.71 -11.28
CA PHE A 130 -0.45 -3.40 -10.60
C PHE A 130 -1.62 -3.23 -11.58
N GLY A 131 -1.35 -3.16 -12.88
CA GLY A 131 -2.33 -2.94 -13.93
C GLY A 131 -2.79 -1.48 -14.05
N ILE A 132 -1.97 -0.54 -13.56
CA ILE A 132 -2.19 0.91 -13.69
C ILE A 132 -1.82 1.36 -15.11
N ASN A 133 -0.63 0.96 -15.58
CA ASN A 133 -0.14 1.23 -16.92
C ASN A 133 -0.18 -0.04 -17.79
N GLU A 134 -0.32 0.13 -19.11
CA GLU A 134 -0.22 -0.97 -20.07
C GLU A 134 1.23 -1.49 -20.15
N ASP A 135 1.41 -2.81 -20.24
CA ASP A 135 2.73 -3.41 -20.46
C ASP A 135 3.24 -3.03 -21.86
N PRO A 136 4.35 -2.27 -21.97
CA PRO A 136 4.89 -1.86 -23.27
C PRO A 136 5.44 -3.05 -24.10
N TYR A 137 5.64 -4.22 -23.49
CA TYR A 137 6.19 -5.42 -24.12
C TYR A 137 5.16 -6.55 -24.30
N GLU A 138 3.88 -6.33 -23.97
CA GLU A 138 2.82 -7.36 -24.08
C GLU A 138 2.63 -7.91 -25.51
N ASN A 139 3.17 -7.22 -26.52
CA ASN A 139 3.06 -7.55 -27.94
C ASN A 139 4.38 -8.05 -28.59
N GLU A 140 5.44 -8.35 -27.83
CA GLU A 140 6.71 -8.89 -28.37
C GLU A 140 6.83 -10.43 -28.36
#